data_AF-A0A202DIP5-F1
#
_entry.id   AF-A0A202DIP5-F1
#
_cell.length_a   1.000
_cell.length_b   1.000
_cell.length_c   1.000
_cell.angle_alpha   90.00
_cell.angle_beta   90.00
_cell.angle_gamma   90.00
#
_symmetry.space_group_name_H-M   'P 1'
#
loop_
_entity.id
_entity.type
_entity.pdbx_description
1 polymer ?
#
loop_
_entity_poly.entity_id
_entity_poly.type
_entity_poly.pdbx_seq_one_letter_code
_entity_poly.pdbx_strand_id
1 'polypeptide(L)'
;MFEEFEQALPAEYKGLFRLLILPVSWLPAIQSYIMEISWQSDVFLFVFLKRIFLFVPALAVIVGLWCTMLSVYTILFRSQRIQFIGAIMVSWWDILRCTWYFWAGMGKFLWTLFGSLWGALRLCVSISWEIIRESFELPFVLTGSIARNLRQPGVPWLAFMMTIVWTLIEATVFTYILTSTFSEILTDLVGRESHVALPVFLFIMLFFMVAGSFACMHVLIEAIDKKDIKNIIIMSGVEFFVMGVEVMFLYRELVDSLTPWIAQQTGLQMGIVPVIIISSGAWFGIRGMVWFLFARFGTPTLLAFIARQRFIEEASSEKPAQVAEERLDVMFRKIKSEQEWFHSSADSLLSAAVLPIFQIVASGLNFGFVLFSGRPLFSVPFQSLADVKETKILIETNKKAIQG
;
A
#
# COMPACT_ATOMS: atom_id res chain seq x y z
N MET A 1 -33.47 -32.34 6.29
CA MET A 1 -34.36 -31.43 7.05
C MET A 1 -35.84 -31.87 7.01
N PHE A 2 -36.63 -31.65 5.95
CA PHE A 2 -38.07 -32.00 5.97
C PHE A 2 -38.34 -33.51 6.09
N GLU A 3 -37.50 -34.35 5.47
CA GLU A 3 -37.60 -35.81 5.56
C GLU A 3 -37.29 -36.33 6.98
N GLU A 4 -36.36 -35.70 7.69
CA GLU A 4 -36.03 -36.06 9.08
C GLU A 4 -37.18 -35.72 10.03
N PHE A 5 -37.86 -34.59 9.81
CA PHE A 5 -39.07 -34.23 10.56
C PHE A 5 -40.26 -35.15 10.22
N GLU A 6 -40.41 -35.60 8.98
CA GLU A 6 -41.45 -36.56 8.58
C GLU A 6 -41.25 -37.93 9.25
N GLN A 7 -40.00 -38.35 9.45
CA GLN A 7 -39.67 -39.60 10.12
C GLN A 7 -39.93 -39.56 11.63
N ALA A 8 -39.83 -38.39 12.26
CA ALA A 8 -40.09 -38.19 13.69
C ALA A 8 -41.60 -38.14 14.05
N LEU A 9 -42.50 -38.04 13.05
CA LEU A 9 -43.94 -37.92 13.27
C LEU A 9 -44.66 -39.28 13.33
N PRO A 10 -45.70 -39.43 14.17
CA PRO A 10 -46.55 -40.63 14.18
C PRO A 10 -47.22 -40.86 12.83
N ALA A 11 -47.46 -42.13 12.47
CA ALA A 11 -47.94 -42.53 11.13
C ALA A 11 -49.24 -41.82 10.69
N GLU A 12 -50.13 -41.52 11.64
CA GLU A 12 -51.42 -40.86 11.41
C GLU A 12 -51.27 -39.40 10.94
N TYR A 13 -50.21 -38.70 11.37
CA TYR A 13 -49.98 -37.30 11.03
C TYR A 13 -49.10 -37.11 9.79
N LYS A 14 -48.47 -38.16 9.27
CA LYS A 14 -47.57 -38.07 8.09
C LYS A 14 -48.28 -37.60 6.84
N GLY A 15 -49.49 -38.09 6.58
CA GLY A 15 -50.28 -37.68 5.41
C GLY A 15 -50.67 -36.19 5.46
N LEU A 16 -51.07 -35.71 6.63
CA LEU A 16 -51.47 -34.32 6.85
C LEU A 16 -50.25 -33.38 6.82
N PHE A 17 -49.13 -33.81 7.38
CA PHE A 17 -47.84 -33.12 7.30
C PHE A 17 -47.35 -32.97 5.86
N ARG A 18 -47.42 -34.04 5.06
CA ARG A 18 -47.02 -34.02 3.65
C ARG A 18 -47.89 -33.08 2.82
N LEU A 19 -49.20 -33.04 3.10
CA LEU A 19 -50.13 -32.11 2.44
C LEU A 19 -49.86 -30.65 2.83
N LEU A 20 -49.56 -30.40 4.12
CA LEU A 20 -49.20 -29.06 4.60
C LEU A 20 -47.87 -28.56 4.05
N ILE A 21 -46.89 -29.43 3.84
CA ILE A 21 -45.54 -29.06 3.36
C ILE A 21 -45.43 -29.01 1.84
N LEU A 22 -46.38 -29.60 1.10
CA LEU A 22 -46.39 -29.62 -0.36
C LEU A 22 -46.10 -28.25 -1.02
N PRO A 23 -46.66 -27.11 -0.53
CA PRO A 23 -46.38 -25.79 -1.10
C PRO A 23 -44.97 -25.25 -0.83
N VAL A 24 -44.25 -25.79 0.16
CA VAL A 24 -42.93 -25.30 0.64
C VAL A 24 -41.81 -26.33 0.42
N SER A 25 -42.12 -27.57 0.10
CA SER A 25 -41.13 -28.66 -0.05
C SER A 25 -40.08 -28.39 -1.14
N TRP A 26 -40.45 -27.66 -2.19
CA TRP A 26 -39.56 -27.32 -3.31
C TRP A 26 -38.68 -26.09 -3.05
N LEU A 27 -39.01 -25.28 -2.05
CA LEU A 27 -38.32 -24.01 -1.75
C LEU A 27 -36.83 -24.20 -1.40
N PRO A 28 -36.44 -25.19 -0.57
CA PRO A 28 -35.02 -25.45 -0.29
C PRO A 28 -34.21 -25.80 -1.53
N ALA A 29 -34.78 -26.55 -2.48
CA ALA A 29 -34.11 -26.92 -3.73
C ALA A 29 -33.88 -25.70 -4.64
N ILE A 30 -34.87 -24.79 -4.70
CA ILE A 30 -34.71 -23.53 -5.44
C ILE A 30 -33.72 -22.60 -4.73
N GLN A 31 -33.73 -22.55 -3.39
CA GLN A 31 -32.75 -21.80 -2.62
C GLN A 31 -31.32 -22.29 -2.88
N SER A 32 -31.08 -23.61 -2.88
CA SER A 32 -29.75 -24.15 -3.18
C SER A 32 -29.30 -23.81 -4.59
N TYR A 33 -30.20 -23.90 -5.57
CA TYR A 33 -29.89 -23.54 -6.96
C TYR A 33 -29.53 -22.05 -7.13
N ILE A 34 -30.30 -21.15 -6.51
CA ILE A 34 -30.02 -19.70 -6.52
C ILE A 34 -28.67 -19.39 -5.85
N MET A 35 -28.37 -20.06 -4.73
CA MET A 35 -27.10 -19.88 -4.02
C MET A 35 -25.92 -20.43 -4.82
N GLU A 36 -26.08 -21.56 -5.49
CA GLU A 36 -25.06 -22.16 -6.36
C GLU A 36 -24.70 -21.23 -7.51
N ILE A 37 -25.70 -20.69 -8.23
CA ILE A 37 -25.50 -19.69 -9.30
C ILE A 37 -24.73 -18.46 -8.79
N SER A 38 -25.08 -18.00 -7.58
CA SER A 38 -24.52 -16.78 -7.00
C SER A 38 -23.13 -16.97 -6.40
N TRP A 39 -22.76 -18.21 -6.05
CA TRP A 39 -21.57 -18.50 -5.25
C TRP A 39 -20.48 -19.27 -6.00
N GLN A 40 -20.85 -20.16 -6.93
CA GLN A 40 -19.92 -21.05 -7.62
C GLN A 40 -19.62 -20.58 -9.06
N SER A 41 -18.34 -20.69 -9.45
CA SER A 41 -17.87 -20.49 -10.82
C SER A 41 -16.45 -21.06 -10.96
N ASP A 42 -16.09 -21.55 -12.16
CA ASP A 42 -14.77 -22.14 -12.41
C ASP A 42 -13.62 -21.13 -12.48
N VAL A 43 -13.95 -19.84 -12.68
CA VAL A 43 -12.99 -18.76 -12.89
C VAL A 43 -13.07 -17.76 -11.74
N PHE A 44 -11.92 -17.45 -11.13
CA PHE A 44 -11.82 -16.57 -9.95
C PHE A 44 -12.50 -15.21 -10.14
N LEU A 45 -12.30 -14.55 -11.29
CA LEU A 45 -12.91 -13.26 -11.59
C LEU A 45 -14.44 -13.33 -11.60
N PHE A 46 -15.01 -14.39 -12.18
CA PHE A 46 -16.45 -14.60 -12.20
C PHE A 46 -17.01 -14.91 -10.81
N VAL A 47 -16.27 -15.64 -9.96
CA VAL A 47 -16.66 -15.83 -8.55
C VAL A 47 -16.77 -14.49 -7.82
N PHE A 48 -15.76 -13.64 -7.97
CA PHE A 48 -15.74 -12.32 -7.33
C PHE A 48 -16.90 -11.43 -7.82
N LEU A 49 -17.11 -11.39 -9.13
CA LEU A 49 -18.16 -10.56 -9.73
C LEU A 49 -19.56 -11.05 -9.33
N LYS A 50 -19.81 -12.36 -9.37
CA LYS A 50 -21.09 -12.96 -8.93
C LYS A 50 -21.36 -12.67 -7.45
N ARG A 51 -20.35 -12.80 -6.58
CA ARG A 51 -20.52 -12.51 -5.14
C ARG A 51 -20.83 -11.05 -4.87
N ILE A 52 -20.25 -10.12 -5.60
CA ILE A 52 -20.53 -8.69 -5.40
C ILE A 52 -21.88 -8.29 -6.01
N PHE A 53 -22.19 -8.75 -7.22
CA PHE A 53 -23.35 -8.27 -7.97
C PHE A 53 -24.64 -9.07 -7.77
N LEU A 54 -24.55 -10.38 -7.47
CA LEU A 54 -25.72 -11.26 -7.39
C LEU A 54 -26.07 -11.70 -5.97
N PHE A 55 -25.12 -11.69 -5.02
CA PHE A 55 -25.37 -12.24 -3.69
C PHE A 55 -26.51 -11.52 -2.94
N VAL A 56 -26.46 -10.18 -2.87
CA VAL A 56 -27.48 -9.40 -2.14
C VAL A 56 -28.86 -9.48 -2.82
N PRO A 57 -28.98 -9.33 -4.16
CA PRO A 57 -30.23 -9.62 -4.86
C PRO A 57 -30.76 -11.04 -4.66
N ALA A 58 -29.89 -12.05 -4.71
CA ALA A 58 -30.28 -13.45 -4.52
C ALA A 58 -30.91 -13.69 -3.15
N LEU A 59 -30.33 -13.11 -2.08
CA LEU A 59 -30.91 -13.17 -0.74
C LEU A 59 -32.28 -12.52 -0.67
N ALA A 60 -32.49 -11.37 -1.31
CA ALA A 60 -33.80 -10.71 -1.33
C ALA A 60 -34.86 -11.54 -2.06
N VAL A 61 -34.49 -12.20 -3.17
CA VAL A 61 -35.39 -13.13 -3.89
C VAL A 61 -35.73 -14.33 -3.01
N ILE A 62 -34.76 -14.92 -2.30
CA ILE A 62 -35.00 -16.02 -1.37
C ILE A 62 -36.00 -15.59 -0.29
N VAL A 63 -35.80 -14.42 0.33
CA VAL A 63 -36.73 -13.87 1.32
C VAL A 63 -38.13 -13.67 0.72
N GLY A 64 -38.23 -13.10 -0.48
CA GLY A 64 -39.50 -12.92 -1.19
C GLY A 64 -40.23 -14.24 -1.45
N LEU A 65 -39.52 -15.29 -1.88
CA LEU A 65 -40.08 -16.63 -2.11
C LEU A 65 -40.63 -17.24 -0.81
N TRP A 66 -39.84 -17.21 0.26
CA TRP A 66 -40.26 -17.71 1.57
C TRP A 66 -41.49 -16.94 2.10
N CYS A 67 -41.45 -15.61 2.06
CA CYS A 67 -42.57 -14.79 2.52
C CYS A 67 -43.82 -14.98 1.66
N THR A 68 -43.70 -15.18 0.35
CA THR A 68 -44.85 -15.45 -0.53
C THR A 68 -45.51 -16.77 -0.16
N MET A 69 -44.74 -17.84 0.05
CA MET A 69 -45.32 -19.13 0.41
C MET A 69 -45.90 -19.14 1.83
N LEU A 70 -45.25 -18.46 2.78
CA LEU A 70 -45.84 -18.24 4.11
C LEU A 70 -47.14 -17.42 4.05
N SER A 71 -47.25 -16.49 3.10
CA SER A 71 -48.46 -15.70 2.87
C SER A 71 -49.63 -16.56 2.40
N VAL A 72 -49.39 -17.62 1.63
CA VAL A 72 -50.43 -18.55 1.15
C VAL A 72 -51.15 -19.22 2.32
N TYR A 73 -50.43 -19.59 3.39
CA TYR A 73 -51.06 -20.17 4.58
C TYR A 73 -51.87 -19.15 5.38
N THR A 74 -51.44 -17.89 5.41
CA THR A 74 -52.09 -16.86 6.22
C THR A 74 -53.26 -16.17 5.51
N ILE A 75 -53.34 -16.25 4.17
CA ILE A 75 -54.36 -15.58 3.37
C ILE A 75 -55.79 -16.04 3.70
N LEU A 76 -55.94 -17.31 4.09
CA LEU A 76 -57.24 -17.91 4.43
C LEU A 76 -57.84 -17.32 5.71
N PHE A 77 -57.01 -16.73 6.57
CA PHE A 77 -57.41 -16.18 7.86
C PHE A 77 -57.50 -14.65 7.87
N ARG A 78 -57.16 -13.97 6.77
CA ARG A 78 -57.20 -12.50 6.66
C ARG A 78 -58.53 -11.98 6.13
N SER A 79 -59.02 -10.88 6.71
CA SER A 79 -60.24 -10.19 6.28
C SER A 79 -60.05 -9.37 5.00
N GLN A 80 -58.89 -8.74 4.79
CA GLN A 80 -58.59 -7.89 3.63
C GLN A 80 -57.72 -8.60 2.57
N ARG A 81 -58.24 -9.68 1.99
CA ARG A 81 -57.47 -10.58 1.09
C ARG A 81 -56.96 -9.88 -0.17
N ILE A 82 -57.81 -9.08 -0.83
CA ILE A 82 -57.47 -8.41 -2.09
C ILE A 82 -56.35 -7.39 -1.88
N GLN A 83 -56.44 -6.57 -0.82
CA GLN A 83 -55.41 -5.58 -0.49
C GLN A 83 -54.08 -6.26 -0.12
N PHE A 84 -54.14 -7.39 0.58
CA PHE A 84 -52.94 -8.15 0.93
C PHE A 84 -52.25 -8.78 -0.29
N ILE A 85 -53.01 -9.35 -1.24
CA ILE A 85 -52.45 -9.86 -2.51
C ILE A 85 -51.79 -8.71 -3.28
N GLY A 86 -52.45 -7.55 -3.34
CA GLY A 86 -51.89 -6.34 -3.94
C GLY A 86 -50.57 -5.93 -3.28
N ALA A 87 -50.50 -5.94 -1.95
CA ALA A 87 -49.28 -5.62 -1.21
C ALA A 87 -48.13 -6.60 -1.48
N ILE A 88 -48.41 -7.90 -1.64
CA ILE A 88 -47.40 -8.91 -2.02
C ILE A 88 -46.87 -8.65 -3.44
N MET A 89 -47.76 -8.36 -4.40
CA MET A 89 -47.33 -8.06 -5.78
C MET A 89 -46.49 -6.78 -5.84
N VAL A 90 -46.89 -5.74 -5.11
CA VAL A 90 -46.11 -4.49 -5.00
C VAL A 90 -44.75 -4.75 -4.34
N SER A 91 -44.69 -5.62 -3.33
CA SER A 91 -43.42 -5.96 -2.67
C SER A 91 -42.44 -6.70 -3.61
N TRP A 92 -42.95 -7.59 -4.48
CA TRP A 92 -42.14 -8.20 -5.54
C TRP A 92 -41.63 -7.17 -6.56
N TRP A 93 -42.49 -6.22 -6.92
CA TRP A 93 -42.10 -5.12 -7.79
C TRP A 93 -41.03 -4.22 -7.13
N ASP A 94 -41.11 -3.99 -5.83
CA ASP A 94 -40.11 -3.24 -5.07
C ASP A 94 -38.76 -3.97 -5.03
N ILE A 95 -38.73 -5.28 -4.80
CA ILE A 95 -37.49 -6.08 -4.87
C ILE A 95 -36.84 -5.97 -6.26
N LEU A 96 -37.64 -6.06 -7.32
CA LEU A 96 -37.13 -5.95 -8.69
C LEU A 96 -36.54 -4.55 -8.95
N ARG A 97 -37.26 -3.48 -8.59
CA ARG A 97 -36.78 -2.10 -8.74
C ARG A 97 -35.53 -1.84 -7.91
N CYS A 98 -35.49 -2.29 -6.65
CA CYS A 98 -34.32 -2.13 -5.79
C CYS A 98 -33.12 -2.92 -6.31
N THR A 99 -33.33 -4.09 -6.92
CA THR A 99 -32.27 -4.87 -7.57
C THR A 99 -31.69 -4.12 -8.77
N TRP A 100 -32.55 -3.48 -9.57
CA TRP A 100 -32.10 -2.63 -10.67
C TRP A 100 -31.30 -1.42 -10.18
N TYR A 101 -31.79 -0.72 -9.14
CA TYR A 101 -31.07 0.39 -8.52
C TYR A 101 -29.77 -0.04 -7.88
N PHE A 102 -29.68 -1.26 -7.38
CA PHE A 102 -28.43 -1.83 -6.89
C PHE A 102 -27.38 -1.95 -7.99
N TRP A 103 -27.72 -2.49 -9.15
CA TRP A 103 -26.78 -2.58 -10.27
C TRP A 103 -26.39 -1.19 -10.79
N ALA A 104 -27.34 -0.28 -10.94
CA ALA A 104 -27.06 1.10 -11.34
C ALA A 104 -26.17 1.83 -10.30
N GLY A 105 -26.46 1.63 -9.01
CA GLY A 105 -25.70 2.17 -7.89
C GLY A 105 -24.27 1.62 -7.84
N MET A 106 -24.08 0.33 -8.10
CA MET A 106 -22.76 -0.29 -8.22
C MET A 106 -21.97 0.28 -9.40
N GLY A 107 -22.63 0.52 -10.54
CA GLY A 107 -22.02 1.22 -11.67
C GLY A 107 -21.56 2.63 -11.31
N LYS A 108 -22.41 3.40 -10.61
CA LYS A 108 -22.06 4.73 -10.08
C LYS A 108 -20.89 4.64 -9.09
N PHE A 109 -20.89 3.66 -8.21
CA PHE A 109 -19.78 3.42 -7.26
C PHE A 109 -18.47 3.17 -7.99
N LEU A 110 -18.44 2.29 -8.98
CA LEU A 110 -17.26 2.02 -9.78
C LEU A 110 -16.76 3.30 -10.49
N TRP A 111 -17.66 4.06 -11.09
CA TRP A 111 -17.32 5.33 -11.73
C TRP A 111 -16.71 6.34 -10.75
N THR A 112 -17.33 6.54 -9.58
CA THR A 112 -16.80 7.41 -8.53
C THR A 112 -15.47 6.91 -7.98
N LEU A 113 -15.29 5.59 -7.85
CA LEU A 113 -14.05 4.97 -7.39
C LEU A 113 -12.91 5.21 -8.39
N PHE A 114 -13.16 5.01 -9.69
CA PHE A 114 -12.19 5.37 -10.73
C PHE A 114 -11.85 6.86 -10.71
N GLY A 115 -12.86 7.74 -10.59
CA GLY A 115 -12.64 9.19 -10.49
C GLY A 115 -11.81 9.58 -9.26
N SER A 116 -12.09 8.99 -8.10
CA SER A 116 -11.36 9.24 -6.86
C SER A 116 -9.92 8.70 -6.92
N LEU A 117 -9.71 7.52 -7.51
CA LEU A 117 -8.38 6.96 -7.71
C LEU A 117 -7.56 7.83 -8.66
N TRP A 118 -8.17 8.33 -9.73
CA TRP A 118 -7.51 9.25 -10.65
C TRP A 118 -7.16 10.57 -9.98
N GLY A 119 -8.07 11.13 -9.18
CA GLY A 119 -7.81 12.33 -8.38
C GLY A 119 -6.65 12.14 -7.40
N ALA A 120 -6.65 11.03 -6.66
CA ALA A 120 -5.58 10.68 -5.74
C ALA A 120 -4.23 10.48 -6.46
N LEU A 121 -4.24 9.79 -7.60
CA LEU A 121 -3.04 9.61 -8.43
C LEU A 121 -2.50 10.95 -8.92
N ARG A 122 -3.37 11.84 -9.41
CA ARG A 122 -2.98 13.18 -9.85
C ARG A 122 -2.37 14.00 -8.71
N LEU A 123 -2.92 13.91 -7.50
CA LEU A 123 -2.37 14.55 -6.31
C LEU A 123 -0.99 13.98 -5.97
N CYS A 124 -0.83 12.65 -5.92
CA CYS A 124 0.46 12.01 -5.70
C CYS A 124 1.49 12.46 -6.74
N VAL A 125 1.14 12.47 -8.02
CA VAL A 125 2.03 12.93 -9.10
C VAL A 125 2.38 14.41 -8.94
N SER A 126 1.41 15.27 -8.60
CA SER A 126 1.69 16.70 -8.36
C SER A 126 2.65 16.90 -7.19
N ILE A 127 2.44 16.19 -6.08
CA ILE A 127 3.29 16.30 -4.89
C ILE A 127 4.68 15.76 -5.18
N SER A 128 4.78 14.57 -5.82
CA SER A 128 6.06 14.01 -6.23
C SER A 128 6.79 14.94 -7.21
N TRP A 129 6.08 15.56 -8.15
CA TRP A 129 6.66 16.52 -9.07
C TRP A 129 7.18 17.77 -8.35
N GLU A 130 6.45 18.29 -7.38
CA GLU A 130 6.89 19.42 -6.55
C GLU A 130 8.10 19.05 -5.68
N ILE A 131 8.13 17.86 -5.07
CA ILE A 131 9.29 17.38 -4.29
C ILE A 131 10.53 17.18 -5.17
N ILE A 132 10.36 16.62 -6.37
CA ILE A 132 11.45 16.44 -7.34
C ILE A 132 11.97 17.82 -7.74
N ARG A 133 11.07 18.72 -8.14
CA ARG A 133 11.41 20.10 -8.52
C ARG A 133 12.09 20.85 -7.37
N GLU A 134 11.63 20.70 -6.14
CA GLU A 134 12.25 21.31 -4.96
C GLU A 134 13.62 20.70 -4.65
N SER A 135 13.78 19.38 -4.76
CA SER A 135 15.09 18.73 -4.61
C SER A 135 16.11 19.25 -5.63
N PHE A 136 15.64 19.63 -6.82
CA PHE A 136 16.46 20.28 -7.84
C PHE A 136 16.63 21.80 -7.63
N GLU A 137 15.64 22.54 -7.12
CA GLU A 137 15.67 24.02 -7.00
C GLU A 137 16.26 24.55 -5.67
N LEU A 138 16.11 23.81 -4.56
CA LEU A 138 16.67 24.15 -3.25
C LEU A 138 18.19 24.43 -3.29
N PRO A 139 19.03 23.67 -4.01
CA PRO A 139 20.45 24.01 -4.12
C PRO A 139 20.71 25.31 -4.91
N PHE A 140 19.87 25.71 -5.87
CA PHE A 140 20.09 26.93 -6.67
C PHE A 140 19.75 28.23 -5.91
N VAL A 141 18.71 28.24 -5.08
CA VAL A 141 18.34 29.42 -4.29
C VAL A 141 19.33 29.66 -3.14
N LEU A 142 19.82 28.58 -2.51
CA LEU A 142 20.92 28.64 -1.55
C LEU A 142 22.23 29.09 -2.22
N THR A 143 22.47 28.69 -3.47
CA THR A 143 23.62 29.14 -4.26
C THR A 143 23.56 30.65 -4.57
N GLY A 144 22.40 31.26 -4.81
CA GLY A 144 22.29 32.69 -5.13
C GLY A 144 22.65 33.66 -4.00
N SER A 145 22.47 33.23 -2.75
CA SER A 145 22.85 33.99 -1.53
C SER A 145 24.31 33.75 -1.16
N ILE A 146 24.79 32.50 -1.27
CA ILE A 146 26.16 32.10 -0.93
C ILE A 146 27.17 32.54 -2.01
N ALA A 147 26.77 32.54 -3.29
CA ALA A 147 27.63 32.96 -4.42
C ALA A 147 27.99 34.45 -4.39
N ARG A 148 27.26 35.29 -3.64
CA ARG A 148 27.62 36.71 -3.49
C ARG A 148 28.68 36.94 -2.40
N ASN A 149 28.77 36.07 -1.39
CA ASN A 149 29.66 36.28 -0.24
C ASN A 149 30.95 35.47 -0.25
N LEU A 150 31.09 34.48 -1.13
CA LEU A 150 32.33 33.70 -1.25
C LEU A 150 32.88 33.79 -2.67
N ARG A 151 33.79 34.75 -2.85
CA ARG A 151 34.63 34.91 -4.03
C ARG A 151 35.73 33.83 -4.07
N GLN A 152 35.35 32.56 -3.94
CA GLN A 152 36.14 31.39 -4.32
C GLN A 152 35.18 30.33 -4.89
N PRO A 153 35.44 29.81 -6.09
CA PRO A 153 34.49 29.00 -6.85
C PRO A 153 34.36 27.59 -6.28
N GLY A 154 33.11 27.15 -6.09
CA GLY A 154 32.74 25.73 -6.03
C GLY A 154 32.41 25.20 -4.63
N VAL A 155 31.16 25.34 -4.21
CA VAL A 155 30.57 24.42 -3.21
C VAL A 155 29.81 23.32 -3.96
N PRO A 156 30.25 22.05 -3.91
CA PRO A 156 29.89 21.05 -4.91
C PRO A 156 28.84 20.08 -4.37
N TRP A 157 27.58 20.51 -4.30
CA TRP A 157 26.44 19.65 -3.97
C TRP A 157 26.32 18.45 -4.92
N LEU A 158 26.71 18.64 -6.19
CA LEU A 158 26.82 17.57 -7.17
C LEU A 158 27.81 16.49 -6.72
N ALA A 159 28.94 16.87 -6.09
CA ALA A 159 29.93 15.94 -5.59
C ALA A 159 29.42 15.19 -4.35
N PHE A 160 28.64 15.84 -3.48
CA PHE A 160 27.96 15.18 -2.37
C PHE A 160 26.95 14.12 -2.86
N MET A 161 26.08 14.49 -3.79
CA MET A 161 25.10 13.55 -4.38
C MET A 161 25.79 12.42 -5.13
N MET A 162 26.83 12.73 -5.91
CA MET A 162 27.62 11.71 -6.59
C MET A 162 28.36 10.79 -5.62
N THR A 163 28.82 11.29 -4.47
CA THR A 163 29.47 10.43 -3.45
C THR A 163 28.47 9.46 -2.83
N ILE A 164 27.24 9.89 -2.53
CA ILE A 164 26.18 9.01 -2.03
C ILE A 164 25.78 7.99 -3.09
N VAL A 165 25.53 8.45 -4.32
CA VAL A 165 25.15 7.58 -5.45
C VAL A 165 26.27 6.56 -5.72
N TRP A 166 27.53 6.99 -5.71
CA TRP A 166 28.66 6.10 -5.89
C TRP A 166 28.77 5.07 -4.77
N THR A 167 28.63 5.50 -3.51
CA THR A 167 28.64 4.59 -2.34
C THR A 167 27.52 3.56 -2.43
N LEU A 168 26.33 3.96 -2.91
CA LEU A 168 25.21 3.04 -3.17
C LEU A 168 25.53 2.05 -4.28
N ILE A 169 26.14 2.50 -5.38
CA ILE A 169 26.55 1.64 -6.49
C ILE A 169 27.61 0.63 -6.03
N GLU A 170 28.65 1.09 -5.34
CA GLU A 170 29.75 0.25 -4.85
C GLU A 170 29.24 -0.79 -3.84
N ALA A 171 28.38 -0.40 -2.90
CA ALA A 171 27.73 -1.32 -1.98
C ALA A 171 26.84 -2.35 -2.71
N THR A 172 26.12 -1.94 -3.75
CA THR A 172 25.28 -2.85 -4.56
C THR A 172 26.13 -3.88 -5.29
N VAL A 173 27.22 -3.44 -5.95
CA VAL A 173 28.15 -4.32 -6.69
C VAL A 173 28.80 -5.32 -5.75
N PHE A 174 29.30 -4.88 -4.59
CA PHE A 174 29.88 -5.81 -3.61
C PHE A 174 28.84 -6.75 -3.01
N THR A 175 27.62 -6.28 -2.74
CA THR A 175 26.55 -7.16 -2.25
C THR A 175 26.27 -8.26 -3.27
N TYR A 176 26.17 -7.92 -4.55
CA TYR A 176 25.90 -8.90 -5.60
C TYR A 176 27.00 -9.98 -5.66
N ILE A 177 28.27 -9.57 -5.60
CA ILE A 177 29.42 -10.48 -5.69
C ILE A 177 29.56 -11.33 -4.42
N LEU A 178 29.40 -10.73 -3.24
CA LEU A 178 29.58 -11.45 -1.96
C LEU A 178 28.38 -12.34 -1.61
N THR A 179 27.21 -12.14 -2.22
CA THR A 179 26.00 -12.91 -1.87
C THR A 179 26.21 -14.42 -2.09
N SER A 180 26.86 -14.85 -3.17
CA SER A 180 27.12 -16.27 -3.41
C SER A 180 28.07 -16.86 -2.36
N THR A 181 29.17 -16.17 -2.08
CA THR A 181 30.21 -16.64 -1.14
C THR A 181 29.66 -16.70 0.29
N PHE A 182 28.94 -15.66 0.73
CA PHE A 182 28.32 -15.66 2.05
C PHE A 182 27.19 -16.67 2.15
N SER A 183 26.42 -16.90 1.08
CA SER A 183 25.37 -17.92 1.09
C SER A 183 25.95 -19.31 1.30
N GLU A 184 27.07 -19.65 0.64
CA GLU A 184 27.75 -20.93 0.79
C GLU A 184 28.26 -21.14 2.22
N ILE A 185 28.96 -20.14 2.78
CA ILE A 185 29.45 -20.20 4.17
C ILE A 185 28.30 -20.35 5.17
N LEU A 186 27.19 -19.62 4.96
CA LEU A 186 26.06 -19.66 5.89
C LEU A 186 25.27 -20.95 5.76
N THR A 187 25.17 -21.52 4.56
CA THR A 187 24.61 -22.85 4.33
C THR A 187 25.47 -23.93 4.99
N ASP A 188 26.80 -23.82 4.94
CA ASP A 188 27.71 -24.73 5.65
C ASP A 188 27.61 -24.62 7.18
N LEU A 189 27.36 -23.41 7.71
CA LEU A 189 27.25 -23.18 9.15
C LEU A 189 25.88 -23.52 9.75
N VAL A 190 24.80 -23.29 8.99
CA VAL A 190 23.41 -23.32 9.48
C VAL A 190 22.60 -24.48 8.87
N GLY A 191 23.06 -25.08 7.77
CA GLY A 191 22.40 -26.20 7.09
C GLY A 191 21.08 -25.84 6.39
N ARG A 192 20.84 -24.55 6.10
CA ARG A 192 19.65 -24.06 5.35
C ARG A 192 20.06 -23.36 4.06
N GLU A 193 19.29 -23.61 3.00
CA GLU A 193 19.59 -23.13 1.63
C GLU A 193 18.93 -21.78 1.26
N SER A 194 18.04 -21.21 2.08
CA SER A 194 17.28 -20.01 1.69
C SER A 194 17.35 -18.88 2.72
N HIS A 195 18.35 -18.01 2.55
CA HIS A 195 18.45 -16.75 3.30
C HIS A 195 18.00 -15.58 2.42
N VAL A 196 16.69 -15.45 2.20
CA VAL A 196 16.10 -14.33 1.41
C VAL A 196 16.47 -12.95 1.99
N ALA A 197 16.79 -12.88 3.30
CA ALA A 197 17.22 -11.67 3.98
C ALA A 197 18.74 -11.39 3.89
N LEU A 198 19.56 -12.34 3.42
CA LEU A 198 21.02 -12.20 3.36
C LEU A 198 21.49 -11.03 2.49
N PRO A 199 20.95 -10.81 1.26
CA PRO A 199 21.39 -9.70 0.42
C PRO A 199 21.08 -8.33 1.05
N VAL A 200 19.94 -8.21 1.74
CA VAL A 200 19.54 -6.95 2.39
C VAL A 200 20.46 -6.63 3.57
N PHE A 201 20.80 -7.64 4.38
CA PHE A 201 21.72 -7.46 5.51
C PHE A 201 23.15 -7.13 5.04
N LEU A 202 23.66 -7.87 4.04
CA LEU A 202 24.96 -7.60 3.43
C LEU A 202 25.02 -6.20 2.83
N PHE A 203 23.97 -5.76 2.13
CA PHE A 203 23.91 -4.42 1.56
C PHE A 203 24.06 -3.32 2.61
N ILE A 204 23.31 -3.40 3.70
CA ILE A 204 23.38 -2.38 4.77
C ILE A 204 24.78 -2.37 5.39
N MET A 205 25.33 -3.54 5.70
CA MET A 205 26.68 -3.66 6.30
C MET A 205 27.76 -3.09 5.36
N LEU A 206 27.75 -3.49 4.09
CA LEU A 206 28.72 -3.06 3.09
C LEU A 206 28.61 -1.56 2.80
N PHE A 207 27.39 -1.02 2.76
CA PHE A 207 27.17 0.42 2.61
C PHE A 207 27.85 1.22 3.72
N PHE A 208 27.66 0.84 4.99
CA PHE A 208 28.30 1.52 6.11
C PHE A 208 29.82 1.36 6.12
N MET A 209 30.34 0.20 5.70
CA MET A 209 31.78 -0.03 5.60
C MET A 209 32.43 0.84 4.52
N VAL A 210 31.84 0.88 3.32
CA VAL A 210 32.35 1.70 2.21
C VAL A 210 32.28 3.19 2.54
N ALA A 211 31.18 3.64 3.15
CA ALA A 211 31.02 5.00 3.65
C ALA A 211 32.06 5.34 4.75
N GLY A 212 32.32 4.39 5.65
CA GLY A 212 33.31 4.52 6.72
C GLY A 212 34.74 4.74 6.18
N SER A 213 35.12 4.05 5.10
CA SER A 213 36.42 4.28 4.45
C SER A 213 36.55 5.69 3.84
N PHE A 214 35.48 6.25 3.26
CA PHE A 214 35.53 7.65 2.79
C PHE A 214 35.64 8.66 3.93
N ALA A 215 35.00 8.38 5.07
CA ALA A 215 35.16 9.18 6.27
C ALA A 215 36.61 9.12 6.80
N CYS A 216 37.24 7.95 6.73
CA CYS A 216 38.62 7.77 7.14
C CYS A 216 39.60 8.58 6.25
N MET A 217 39.41 8.50 4.94
CA MET A 217 40.20 9.27 3.98
C MET A 217 40.06 10.79 4.17
N HIS A 218 38.86 11.26 4.55
CA HIS A 218 38.65 12.67 4.87
C HIS A 218 39.43 13.13 6.11
N VAL A 219 39.36 12.37 7.20
CA VAL A 219 40.11 12.70 8.42
C VAL A 219 41.61 12.69 8.16
N LEU A 220 42.11 11.77 7.34
CA LEU A 220 43.53 11.73 6.94
C LEU A 220 43.94 13.02 6.23
N ILE A 221 43.14 13.48 5.29
CA ILE A 221 43.46 14.68 4.49
C ILE A 221 43.29 15.96 5.30
N GLU A 222 42.30 16.02 6.17
CA GLU A 222 42.14 17.12 7.12
C GLU A 222 43.34 17.21 8.08
N ALA A 223 43.89 16.08 8.52
CA ALA A 223 45.10 16.03 9.33
C ALA A 223 46.35 16.49 8.54
N ILE A 224 46.44 16.14 7.25
CA ILE A 224 47.50 16.61 6.34
C ILE A 224 47.43 18.13 6.18
N ASP A 225 46.24 18.68 5.93
CA ASP A 225 46.02 20.12 5.75
C ASP A 225 46.35 20.90 7.03
N LYS A 226 45.99 20.35 8.20
CA LYS A 226 46.31 20.92 9.52
C LYS A 226 47.76 20.68 9.96
N LYS A 227 48.56 19.94 9.17
CA LYS A 227 49.95 19.54 9.48
C LYS A 227 50.11 18.86 10.85
N ASP A 228 49.07 18.13 11.29
CA ASP A 228 49.10 17.40 12.55
C ASP A 228 49.74 16.03 12.35
N ILE A 229 51.07 15.98 12.51
CA ILE A 229 51.90 14.80 12.25
C ILE A 229 51.44 13.58 13.07
N LYS A 230 50.93 13.79 14.29
CA LYS A 230 50.45 12.69 15.15
C LYS A 230 49.21 12.03 14.54
N ASN A 231 48.24 12.85 14.13
CA ASN A 231 47.00 12.36 13.54
C ASN A 231 47.23 11.76 12.15
N ILE A 232 48.16 12.28 11.36
CA ILE A 232 48.55 11.70 10.06
C ILE A 232 49.06 10.26 10.23
N ILE A 233 49.96 10.01 11.19
CA ILE A 233 50.55 8.68 11.41
C ILE A 233 49.47 7.68 11.86
N ILE A 234 48.63 8.06 12.82
CA ILE A 234 47.56 7.20 13.33
C ILE A 234 46.56 6.88 12.21
N MET A 235 46.12 7.91 11.48
CA MET A 235 45.09 7.77 10.48
C MET A 235 45.57 6.99 9.25
N SER A 236 46.83 7.19 8.84
CA SER A 236 47.45 6.39 7.79
C SER A 236 47.55 4.92 8.19
N GLY A 237 47.77 4.61 9.47
CA GLY A 237 47.77 3.24 9.98
C GLY A 237 46.37 2.60 9.94
N VAL A 238 45.33 3.36 10.29
CA VAL A 238 43.93 2.92 10.20
C VAL A 238 43.54 2.66 8.75
N GLU A 239 43.87 3.57 7.83
CA GLU A 239 43.56 3.43 6.41
C GLU A 239 44.26 2.20 5.80
N PHE A 240 45.52 1.93 6.18
CA PHE A 240 46.23 0.74 5.72
C PHE A 240 45.60 -0.57 6.24
N PHE A 241 45.08 -0.56 7.46
CA PHE A 241 44.33 -1.69 8.00
C PHE A 241 43.00 -1.90 7.27
N VAL A 242 42.23 -0.83 7.03
CA VAL A 242 40.98 -0.86 6.26
C VAL A 242 41.23 -1.37 4.85
N MET A 243 42.28 -0.88 4.19
CA MET A 243 42.74 -1.39 2.90
C MET A 243 42.99 -2.89 2.95
N GLY A 244 43.70 -3.39 3.97
CA GLY A 244 43.97 -4.82 4.12
C GLY A 244 42.69 -5.67 4.18
N VAL A 245 41.68 -5.20 4.93
CA VAL A 245 40.38 -5.88 5.02
C VAL A 245 39.61 -5.79 3.70
N GLU A 246 39.46 -4.60 3.12
CA GLU A 246 38.70 -4.40 1.89
C GLU A 246 39.33 -5.13 0.70
N VAL A 247 40.66 -5.16 0.60
CA VAL A 247 41.36 -5.88 -0.46
C VAL A 247 41.18 -7.39 -0.32
N MET A 248 41.32 -7.94 0.89
CA MET A 248 41.21 -9.38 1.11
C MET A 248 39.79 -9.93 0.96
N PHE A 249 38.78 -9.17 1.38
CA PHE A 249 37.39 -9.64 1.43
C PHE A 249 36.48 -9.11 0.33
N LEU A 250 36.74 -7.92 -0.23
CA LEU A 250 35.88 -7.32 -1.26
C LEU A 250 36.52 -7.31 -2.63
N TYR A 251 37.64 -6.60 -2.76
CA TYR A 251 38.26 -6.36 -4.06
C TYR A 251 38.86 -7.63 -4.64
N ARG A 252 39.33 -8.55 -3.78
CA ARG A 252 39.76 -9.89 -4.22
C ARG A 252 38.62 -10.66 -4.88
N GLU A 253 37.46 -10.76 -4.23
CA GLU A 253 36.29 -11.47 -4.79
C GLU A 253 35.80 -10.79 -6.08
N LEU A 254 35.86 -9.45 -6.12
CA LEU A 254 35.59 -8.69 -7.34
C LEU A 254 36.56 -9.05 -8.47
N VAL A 255 37.86 -9.10 -8.21
CA VAL A 255 38.87 -9.48 -9.22
C VAL A 255 38.75 -10.95 -9.60
N ASP A 256 38.52 -11.86 -8.65
CA ASP A 256 38.32 -13.30 -8.92
C ASP A 256 37.09 -13.53 -9.81
N SER A 257 36.02 -12.77 -9.62
CA SER A 257 34.84 -12.83 -10.51
C SER A 257 35.13 -12.34 -11.94
N LEU A 258 36.11 -11.44 -12.10
CA LEU A 258 36.53 -10.88 -13.39
C LEU A 258 37.69 -11.66 -14.03
N THR A 259 38.39 -12.49 -13.27
CA THR A 259 39.53 -13.31 -13.73
C THR A 259 39.22 -14.17 -14.97
N PRO A 260 38.05 -14.83 -15.09
CA PRO A 260 37.73 -15.61 -16.31
C PRO A 260 37.71 -14.75 -17.57
N TRP A 261 37.22 -13.52 -17.48
CA TRP A 261 37.21 -12.56 -18.59
C TRP A 261 38.63 -12.07 -18.92
N ILE A 262 39.43 -11.74 -17.90
CA ILE A 262 40.83 -11.30 -18.07
C ILE A 262 41.70 -12.41 -18.68
N ALA A 263 41.50 -13.64 -18.23
CA ALA A 263 42.23 -14.82 -18.72
C ALA A 263 41.92 -15.11 -20.19
N GLN A 264 40.67 -14.91 -20.64
CA GLN A 264 40.28 -15.06 -22.05
C GLN A 264 40.95 -14.03 -22.96
N GLN A 265 41.20 -12.82 -22.46
CA GLN A 265 41.74 -11.71 -23.25
C GLN A 265 43.28 -11.63 -23.23
N THR A 266 43.90 -12.09 -22.15
CA THR A 266 45.34 -11.92 -21.90
C THR A 266 46.12 -13.23 -21.95
N GLY A 267 45.45 -14.39 -21.91
CA GLY A 267 46.06 -15.73 -21.99
C GLY A 267 46.91 -16.14 -20.77
N LEU A 268 46.96 -15.32 -19.72
CA LEU A 268 47.69 -15.58 -18.48
C LEU A 268 46.78 -16.27 -17.45
N GLN A 269 47.24 -17.41 -16.90
CA GLN A 269 46.62 -18.02 -15.73
C GLN A 269 46.94 -17.16 -14.49
N MET A 270 45.92 -16.45 -13.99
CA MET A 270 46.08 -15.58 -12.83
C MET A 270 46.11 -16.42 -11.56
N GLY A 271 47.29 -16.50 -10.92
CA GLY A 271 47.43 -17.06 -9.58
C GLY A 271 47.02 -16.07 -8.48
N ILE A 272 47.08 -16.51 -7.22
CA ILE A 272 46.70 -15.70 -6.03
C ILE A 272 47.48 -14.38 -5.94
N VAL A 273 48.80 -14.42 -6.21
CA VAL A 273 49.66 -13.23 -6.08
C VAL A 273 49.29 -12.12 -7.08
N PRO A 274 49.14 -12.41 -8.40
CA PRO A 274 48.59 -11.45 -9.36
C PRO A 274 47.23 -10.87 -8.95
N VAL A 275 46.31 -11.70 -8.45
CA VAL A 275 44.97 -11.26 -8.02
C VAL A 275 45.07 -10.24 -6.88
N ILE A 276 45.92 -10.46 -5.87
CA ILE A 276 46.09 -9.54 -4.75
C ILE A 276 46.69 -8.21 -5.20
N ILE A 277 47.67 -8.25 -6.13
CA ILE A 277 48.29 -7.04 -6.68
C ILE A 277 47.26 -6.23 -7.48
N ILE A 278 46.49 -6.89 -8.33
CA ILE A 278 45.44 -6.24 -9.15
C ILE A 278 44.32 -5.71 -8.24
N SER A 279 43.92 -6.45 -7.22
CA SER A 279 42.90 -6.03 -6.24
C SER A 279 43.35 -4.81 -5.45
N SER A 280 44.62 -4.77 -5.04
CA SER A 280 45.22 -3.60 -4.37
C SER A 280 45.27 -2.40 -5.29
N GLY A 281 45.64 -2.60 -6.56
CA GLY A 281 45.63 -1.55 -7.58
C GLY A 281 44.22 -1.02 -7.89
N ALA A 282 43.23 -1.92 -7.97
CA ALA A 282 41.83 -1.58 -8.16
C ALA A 282 41.27 -0.79 -6.98
N TRP A 283 41.62 -1.17 -5.75
CA TRP A 283 41.27 -0.43 -4.53
C TRP A 283 41.82 1.00 -4.57
N PHE A 284 43.13 1.16 -4.80
CA PHE A 284 43.74 2.49 -4.91
C PHE A 284 43.17 3.30 -6.07
N GLY A 285 42.92 2.66 -7.20
CA GLY A 285 42.38 3.30 -8.39
C GLY A 285 40.95 3.82 -8.17
N ILE A 286 40.05 2.96 -7.71
CA ILE A 286 38.65 3.32 -7.47
C ILE A 286 38.55 4.34 -6.34
N ARG A 287 39.20 4.09 -5.18
CA ARG A 287 39.18 5.03 -4.05
C ARG A 287 39.83 6.37 -4.38
N GLY A 288 41.00 6.36 -5.00
CA GLY A 288 41.71 7.59 -5.40
C GLY A 288 40.92 8.39 -6.44
N MET A 289 40.32 7.72 -7.43
CA MET A 289 39.47 8.35 -8.43
C MET A 289 38.22 8.97 -7.80
N VAL A 290 37.49 8.23 -6.98
CA VAL A 290 36.24 8.71 -6.35
C VAL A 290 36.53 9.84 -5.38
N TRP A 291 37.63 9.74 -4.63
CA TRP A 291 38.12 10.81 -3.79
C TRP A 291 38.41 12.09 -4.58
N PHE A 292 39.17 11.98 -5.67
CA PHE A 292 39.55 13.15 -6.48
C PHE A 292 38.37 13.77 -7.23
N LEU A 293 37.47 12.95 -7.78
CA LEU A 293 36.33 13.40 -8.58
C LEU A 293 35.21 13.98 -7.71
N PHE A 294 34.90 13.37 -6.56
CA PHE A 294 33.71 13.70 -5.78
C PHE A 294 33.94 13.81 -4.27
N ALA A 295 34.64 12.87 -3.63
CA ALA A 295 34.66 12.79 -2.17
C ALA A 295 35.50 13.89 -1.47
N ARG A 296 36.54 14.45 -2.12
CA ARG A 296 37.27 15.65 -1.62
C ARG A 296 36.35 16.84 -1.38
N PHE A 297 35.27 16.89 -2.15
CA PHE A 297 34.35 17.98 -2.32
C PHE A 297 33.02 17.71 -1.58
N GLY A 298 32.60 16.45 -1.51
CA GLY A 298 31.34 16.02 -0.87
C GLY A 298 31.44 15.67 0.63
N THR A 299 32.56 15.09 1.08
CA THR A 299 32.69 14.58 2.46
C THR A 299 32.60 15.64 3.57
N PRO A 300 33.15 16.86 3.39
CA PRO A 300 32.97 17.94 4.39
C PRO A 300 31.50 18.35 4.56
N THR A 301 30.73 18.34 3.46
CA THR A 301 29.30 18.66 3.45
C THR A 301 28.47 17.56 4.13
N LEU A 302 28.86 16.29 3.94
CA LEU A 302 28.24 15.13 4.58
C LEU A 302 28.46 15.13 6.08
N LEU A 303 29.69 15.45 6.52
CA LEU A 303 30.03 15.58 7.94
C LEU A 303 29.30 16.76 8.59
N ALA A 304 29.19 17.91 7.90
CA ALA A 304 28.47 19.08 8.40
C ALA A 304 26.95 18.85 8.55
N PHE A 305 26.36 18.09 7.62
CA PHE A 305 24.95 17.70 7.68
C PHE A 305 24.68 16.71 8.82
N ILE A 306 25.53 15.69 8.98
CA ILE A 306 25.44 14.70 10.08
C ILE A 306 25.70 15.35 11.45
N ALA A 307 26.71 16.22 11.54
CA ALA A 307 27.06 16.91 12.79
C ALA A 307 26.11 18.06 13.15
N ARG A 308 25.19 18.45 12.26
CA ARG A 308 24.29 19.61 12.38
C ARG A 308 25.03 20.86 12.91
N GLN A 309 26.30 21.02 12.57
CA GLN A 309 27.06 22.21 12.94
C GLN A 309 26.74 23.31 11.94
N ARG A 310 25.96 24.30 12.40
CA ARG A 310 25.83 25.58 11.71
C ARG A 310 27.23 26.20 11.63
N PHE A 311 27.64 26.61 10.44
CA PHE A 311 28.75 27.54 10.30
C PHE A 311 28.40 28.79 11.12
N ILE A 312 29.01 28.92 12.30
CA ILE A 312 29.05 30.17 13.03
C ILE A 312 30.34 30.83 12.55
N GLU A 313 30.23 31.66 11.52
CA GLU A 313 30.86 32.98 11.53
C GLU A 313 30.31 33.81 10.36
N GLU A 314 29.64 34.91 10.73
CA GLU A 314 29.42 36.17 10.02
C GLU A 314 29.12 36.17 8.51
N ALA A 315 27.83 36.25 8.19
CA ALA A 315 27.34 37.27 7.24
C ALA A 315 25.84 37.48 7.43
N SER A 316 25.49 38.65 7.95
CA SER A 316 24.14 39.22 7.93
C SER A 316 23.68 39.47 6.50
N SER A 317 22.85 38.58 5.94
CA SER A 317 21.86 38.91 4.91
C SER A 317 20.84 37.77 4.80
N GLU A 318 19.55 38.12 4.95
CA GLU A 318 18.31 37.29 4.86
C GLU A 318 18.42 35.76 5.06
N LYS A 319 17.78 35.30 6.14
CA LYS A 319 17.85 33.93 6.66
C LYS A 319 17.30 32.90 5.65
N PRO A 320 18.14 31.98 5.11
CA PRO A 320 17.67 30.89 4.23
C PRO A 320 16.71 29.91 4.92
N ALA A 321 16.69 29.89 6.26
CA ALA A 321 15.72 29.12 7.04
C ALA A 321 14.27 29.61 6.84
N GLN A 322 14.04 30.93 6.65
CA GLN A 322 12.70 31.48 6.48
C GLN A 322 12.08 31.09 5.13
N VAL A 323 12.89 31.01 4.06
CA VAL A 323 12.41 30.63 2.72
C VAL A 323 12.05 29.14 2.64
N ALA A 324 12.81 28.26 3.33
CA ALA A 324 12.48 26.84 3.39
C ALA A 324 11.24 26.57 4.26
N GLU A 325 11.10 27.31 5.36
CA GLU A 325 9.95 27.22 6.27
C GLU A 325 8.67 27.75 5.61
N GLU A 326 8.74 28.88 4.90
CA GLU A 326 7.62 29.44 4.14
C GLU A 326 7.17 28.53 2.98
N ARG A 327 8.11 27.84 2.32
CA ARG A 327 7.80 26.93 1.20
C ARG A 327 7.18 25.60 1.66
N LEU A 328 7.66 25.03 2.77
CA LEU A 328 7.02 23.88 3.42
C LEU A 328 5.61 24.23 3.90
N ASP A 329 5.43 25.44 4.44
CA ASP A 329 4.13 25.96 4.84
C ASP A 329 3.16 26.04 3.65
N VAL A 330 3.63 26.44 2.47
CA VAL A 330 2.83 26.46 1.24
C VAL A 330 2.42 25.04 0.81
N MET A 331 3.33 24.07 0.88
CA MET A 331 3.02 22.67 0.59
C MET A 331 2.00 22.09 1.59
N PHE A 332 2.19 22.34 2.88
CA PHE A 332 1.25 21.92 3.92
C PHE A 332 -0.12 22.58 3.77
N ARG A 333 -0.17 23.86 3.41
CA ARG A 333 -1.45 24.55 3.12
C ARG A 333 -2.14 23.96 1.90
N LYS A 334 -1.39 23.59 0.85
CA LYS A 334 -1.94 22.93 -0.34
C LYS A 334 -2.52 21.56 0.00
N ILE A 335 -1.80 20.73 0.75
CA ILE A 335 -2.32 19.43 1.24
C ILE A 335 -3.56 19.63 2.13
N LYS A 336 -3.52 20.63 3.03
CA LYS A 336 -4.65 20.95 3.91
C LYS A 336 -5.86 21.47 3.14
N SER A 337 -5.65 22.21 2.05
CA SER A 337 -6.75 22.68 1.18
C SER A 337 -7.42 21.53 0.40
N GLU A 338 -6.69 20.44 0.15
CA GLU A 338 -7.23 19.23 -0.49
C GLU A 338 -7.95 18.30 0.51
N GLN A 339 -7.87 18.58 1.83
CA GLN A 339 -8.51 17.77 2.86
C GLN A 339 -10.05 17.73 2.69
N GLU A 340 -10.66 18.84 2.29
CA GLU A 340 -12.10 18.92 2.01
C GLU A 340 -12.50 18.04 0.82
N TRP A 341 -11.64 17.99 -0.21
CA TRP A 341 -11.83 17.09 -1.35
C TRP A 341 -11.76 15.63 -0.94
N PHE A 342 -10.81 15.23 -0.07
CA PHE A 342 -10.73 13.86 0.45
C PHE A 342 -11.98 13.46 1.24
N HIS A 343 -12.46 14.34 2.13
CA HIS A 343 -13.69 14.07 2.88
C HIS A 343 -14.91 13.96 1.96
N SER A 344 -15.03 14.86 0.98
CA SER A 344 -16.13 14.82 0.01
C SER A 344 -16.08 13.57 -0.87
N SER A 345 -14.89 13.15 -1.32
CA SER A 345 -14.72 11.92 -2.10
C SER A 345 -15.03 10.68 -1.27
N ALA A 346 -14.59 10.63 -0.01
CA ALA A 346 -14.89 9.54 0.91
C ALA A 346 -16.41 9.42 1.18
N ASP A 347 -17.10 10.53 1.40
CA ASP A 347 -18.54 10.54 1.64
C ASP A 347 -19.34 10.17 0.37
N SER A 348 -18.87 10.62 -0.80
CA SER A 348 -19.42 10.25 -2.11
C SER A 348 -19.23 8.75 -2.41
N LEU A 349 -18.08 8.18 -2.07
CA LEU A 349 -17.81 6.75 -2.22
C LEU A 349 -18.64 5.92 -1.25
N LEU A 350 -18.72 6.33 0.01
CA LEU A 350 -19.49 5.66 1.04
C LEU A 350 -20.98 5.66 0.67
N SER A 351 -21.53 6.81 0.29
CA SER A 351 -22.92 6.90 -0.15
C SER A 351 -23.19 6.06 -1.39
N ALA A 352 -22.31 6.06 -2.39
CA ALA A 352 -22.46 5.24 -3.58
C ALA A 352 -22.37 3.73 -3.30
N ALA A 353 -21.53 3.31 -2.35
CA ALA A 353 -21.38 1.90 -1.98
C ALA A 353 -22.55 1.38 -1.11
N VAL A 354 -22.98 2.20 -0.15
CA VAL A 354 -23.82 1.75 0.96
C VAL A 354 -25.32 1.89 0.64
N LEU A 355 -25.71 2.98 -0.03
CA LEU A 355 -27.12 3.24 -0.37
C LEU A 355 -27.80 2.10 -1.16
N PRO A 356 -27.17 1.52 -2.19
CA PRO A 356 -27.83 0.49 -3.00
C PRO A 356 -28.01 -0.83 -2.24
N ILE A 357 -27.07 -1.16 -1.33
CA ILE A 357 -27.18 -2.34 -0.44
C ILE A 357 -28.38 -2.16 0.50
N PHE A 358 -28.51 -0.98 1.12
CA PHE A 358 -29.63 -0.69 2.02
C PHE A 358 -30.99 -0.75 1.32
N GLN A 359 -31.09 -0.30 0.07
CA GLN A 359 -32.34 -0.37 -0.69
C GLN A 359 -32.83 -1.81 -0.90
N ILE A 360 -31.94 -2.75 -1.22
CA ILE A 360 -32.32 -4.17 -1.34
C ILE A 360 -32.73 -4.73 0.03
N VAL A 361 -31.91 -4.50 1.05
CA VAL A 361 -32.20 -5.03 2.40
C VAL A 361 -33.53 -4.50 2.93
N ALA A 362 -33.81 -3.21 2.76
CA ALA A 362 -35.09 -2.63 3.16
C ALA A 362 -36.27 -3.18 2.36
N SER A 363 -36.11 -3.48 1.06
CA SER A 363 -37.17 -4.14 0.28
C SER A 363 -37.47 -5.55 0.80
N GLY A 364 -36.45 -6.33 1.17
CA GLY A 364 -36.62 -7.65 1.77
C GLY A 364 -37.29 -7.58 3.15
N LEU A 365 -36.89 -6.61 3.99
CA LEU A 365 -37.52 -6.37 5.28
C LEU A 365 -38.98 -5.92 5.13
N ASN A 366 -39.27 -5.05 4.17
CA ASN A 366 -40.63 -4.64 3.84
C ASN A 366 -41.50 -5.84 3.49
N PHE A 367 -40.98 -6.78 2.70
CA PHE A 367 -41.67 -8.00 2.35
C PHE A 367 -42.03 -8.82 3.60
N GLY A 368 -41.09 -8.97 4.54
CA GLY A 368 -41.34 -9.60 5.83
C GLY A 368 -42.39 -8.87 6.68
N PHE A 369 -42.36 -7.53 6.71
CA PHE A 369 -43.35 -6.74 7.44
C PHE A 369 -44.75 -6.79 6.80
N VAL A 370 -44.86 -6.84 5.48
CA VAL A 370 -46.12 -7.06 4.78
C VAL A 370 -46.71 -8.42 5.19
N LEU A 371 -45.88 -9.47 5.28
CA LEU A 371 -46.31 -10.79 5.76
C LEU A 371 -46.90 -10.74 7.18
N PHE A 372 -46.33 -9.97 8.12
CA PHE A 372 -46.85 -9.93 9.50
C PHE A 372 -47.96 -8.90 9.71
N SER A 373 -47.76 -7.67 9.25
CA SER A 373 -48.62 -6.51 9.57
C SER A 373 -49.48 -6.03 8.40
N GLY A 374 -49.27 -6.56 7.19
CA GLY A 374 -50.00 -6.15 5.99
C GLY A 374 -49.63 -4.76 5.45
N ARG A 375 -48.61 -4.11 6.03
CA ARG A 375 -48.10 -2.79 5.64
C ARG A 375 -46.57 -2.81 5.59
N PRO A 376 -45.94 -2.10 4.65
CA PRO A 376 -44.48 -1.97 4.59
C PRO A 376 -43.96 -1.14 5.75
N LEU A 377 -42.72 -1.41 6.18
CA LEU A 377 -42.04 -0.68 7.27
C LEU A 377 -41.32 0.59 6.76
N PHE A 378 -40.78 0.53 5.55
CA PHE A 378 -39.96 1.56 4.92
C PHE A 378 -40.61 2.06 3.63
N SER A 379 -40.56 3.36 3.35
CA SER A 379 -40.88 3.93 2.03
C SER A 379 -39.64 3.92 1.14
N VAL A 380 -39.51 2.90 0.29
CA VAL A 380 -38.44 2.81 -0.72
C VAL A 380 -38.86 3.53 -2.03
N PRO A 381 -37.93 4.08 -2.83
CA PRO A 381 -36.46 4.06 -2.68
C PRO A 381 -35.92 5.20 -1.80
N PHE A 382 -34.84 4.92 -1.05
CA PHE A 382 -34.12 5.95 -0.30
C PHE A 382 -33.28 6.83 -1.23
N GLN A 383 -33.32 8.14 -1.04
CA GLN A 383 -32.55 9.09 -1.85
C GLN A 383 -31.21 9.45 -1.19
N SER A 384 -31.11 9.34 0.14
CA SER A 384 -29.88 9.65 0.88
C SER A 384 -29.62 8.71 2.07
N LEU A 385 -28.38 8.70 2.58
CA LEU A 385 -28.03 8.04 3.84
C LEU A 385 -28.66 8.72 5.07
N ALA A 386 -29.06 9.99 4.94
CA ALA A 386 -29.77 10.71 6.00
C ALA A 386 -31.17 10.13 6.20
N ASP A 387 -31.87 9.76 5.12
CA ASP A 387 -33.20 9.14 5.15
C ASP A 387 -33.19 7.81 5.94
N VAL A 388 -32.08 7.06 5.83
CA VAL A 388 -31.89 5.79 6.57
C VAL A 388 -31.69 6.06 8.07
N LYS A 389 -30.93 7.10 8.43
CA LYS A 389 -30.73 7.50 9.84
C LYS A 389 -32.00 8.08 10.45
N GLU A 390 -32.75 8.88 9.71
CA GLU A 390 -34.01 9.49 10.14
C GLU A 390 -35.08 8.42 10.38
N THR A 391 -35.12 7.37 9.53
CA THR A 391 -36.02 6.24 9.75
C THR A 391 -35.66 5.44 11.02
N LYS A 392 -34.37 5.31 11.35
CA LYS A 392 -33.94 4.70 12.62
C LYS A 392 -34.41 5.52 13.83
N ILE A 393 -34.32 6.85 13.75
CA ILE A 393 -34.77 7.77 14.82
C ILE A 393 -36.30 7.71 14.99
N LEU A 394 -37.06 7.61 13.89
CA LEU A 394 -38.51 7.41 13.90
C LEU A 394 -38.90 6.07 14.56
N ILE A 395 -38.15 4.99 14.29
CA ILE A 395 -38.39 3.67 14.92
C ILE A 395 -38.06 3.70 16.42
N GLU A 396 -36.98 4.36 16.83
CA GLU A 396 -36.63 4.51 18.26
C GLU A 396 -37.65 5.37 19.03
N THR A 397 -38.18 6.40 18.38
CA THR A 397 -39.21 7.28 18.95
C THR A 397 -40.54 6.53 19.10
N ASN A 398 -40.97 5.76 18.10
CA ASN A 398 -42.17 4.93 18.19
C ASN A 398 -42.02 3.77 19.20
N LYS A 399 -40.83 3.19 19.31
CA LYS A 399 -40.58 2.14 20.32
C LYS A 399 -40.70 2.67 21.74
N LYS A 400 -40.25 3.91 22.01
CA LYS A 400 -40.46 4.58 23.30
C LYS A 400 -41.93 4.91 23.57
N ALA A 401 -42.71 5.24 22.55
CA ALA A 401 -44.14 5.52 22.69
C ALA A 401 -45.02 4.27 22.91
N ILE A 402 -44.51 3.07 22.59
CA ILE A 402 -45.20 1.78 22.81
C ILE A 402 -44.79 1.13 24.15
N GLN A 403 -43.68 1.57 24.75
CA GLN A 403 -43.16 1.05 26.02
C GLN A 403 -43.43 1.95 27.24
N GLY A 404 -44.06 3.12 27.06
CA GLY A 404 -44.64 3.94 28.11
C GLY A 404 -46.16 3.89 28.02
#